data_AF-U7NUC1-F1
#
_entry.id   AF-U7NUC1-F1
#
_cell.length_a   1.000
_cell.length_b   1.000
_cell.length_c   1.000
_cell.angle_alpha   90.00
_cell.angle_beta   90.00
_cell.angle_gamma   90.00
#
_symmetry.space_group_name_H-M   'P 1'
#
loop_
_entity.id
_entity.type
_entity.pdbx_description
1 polymer ?
#
loop_
_entity_poly.entity_id
_entity_poly.type
_entity_poly.pdbx_seq_one_letter_code
_entity_poly.pdbx_strand_id
1 'polypeptide(L)'
;MNPLLVLLFLLWSGFALAAAPASLPDELAEEAGMLGGILSDGRAVFYPESASYLPLSSLSGPGYSNGVAVLMTLGGWGGGATNNQYLALYAINDSIAGMSPVKTYRLLSIRLVGGKGDRLFTGVRETGKGLVLSGFSYAAEDPLCCPAEPLEVTFTFGARGELVPAASPTLGKESAR
;
A
#
# COMPACT_ATOMS: atom_id res chain seq x y z
N MET A 1 -55.02 -8.83 15.33
CA MET A 1 -53.72 -8.30 14.86
C MET A 1 -52.86 -8.05 16.08
N ASN A 2 -51.82 -8.87 16.28
CA ASN A 2 -51.09 -8.93 17.56
C ASN A 2 -49.89 -7.96 17.51
N PRO A 3 -49.85 -6.88 18.31
CA PRO A 3 -48.84 -5.82 18.22
C PRO A 3 -47.42 -6.28 18.62
N LEU A 4 -47.29 -7.48 19.22
CA LEU A 4 -46.01 -8.04 19.67
C LEU A 4 -45.10 -8.51 18.53
N LEU A 5 -45.63 -8.78 17.33
CA LEU A 5 -44.83 -9.32 16.22
C LEU A 5 -44.07 -8.24 15.43
N VAL A 6 -44.43 -6.96 15.58
CA VAL A 6 -43.78 -5.84 14.87
C VAL A 6 -42.50 -5.38 15.58
N LEU A 7 -42.39 -5.62 16.88
CA LEU A 7 -41.24 -5.18 17.69
C LEU A 7 -39.97 -6.05 17.53
N LEU A 8 -40.11 -7.30 17.06
CA LEU A 8 -38.97 -8.21 16.85
C LEU A 8 -38.18 -7.95 15.56
N PHE A 9 -38.75 -7.22 14.60
CA PHE A 9 -38.08 -6.90 13.33
C PHE A 9 -37.20 -5.64 13.36
N LEU A 10 -37.27 -4.83 14.43
CA LEU A 10 -36.55 -3.55 14.51
C LEU A 10 -35.20 -3.65 15.24
N LEU A 11 -34.85 -4.81 15.79
CA LEU A 11 -33.61 -5.02 16.55
C LEU A 11 -32.45 -5.60 15.73
N TRP A 12 -32.62 -5.79 14.41
CA TRP A 12 -31.58 -6.36 13.54
C TRP A 12 -30.87 -5.39 12.60
N SER A 13 -31.14 -4.09 12.75
CA SER A 13 -30.36 -3.04 12.08
C SER A 13 -29.02 -2.83 12.81
N GLY A 14 -28.22 -3.89 12.91
CA GLY A 14 -26.81 -3.78 13.23
C GLY A 14 -26.14 -3.06 12.07
N PHE A 15 -26.07 -1.74 12.13
CA PHE A 15 -25.19 -0.96 11.27
C PHE A 15 -23.77 -1.49 11.50
N ALA A 16 -23.28 -2.29 10.56
CA ALA A 16 -21.85 -2.53 10.44
C ALA A 16 -21.23 -1.17 10.13
N LEU A 17 -20.79 -0.47 11.17
CA LEU A 17 -20.00 0.73 11.04
C LEU A 17 -18.73 0.28 10.30
N ALA A 18 -18.62 0.63 9.02
CA ALA A 18 -17.41 0.40 8.25
C ALA A 18 -16.29 1.09 9.03
N ALA A 19 -15.36 0.29 9.57
CA ALA A 19 -14.23 0.82 10.29
C ALA A 19 -13.53 1.83 9.38
N ALA A 20 -13.33 3.06 9.87
CA ALA A 20 -12.54 4.04 9.15
C ALA A 20 -11.18 3.41 8.80
N PRO A 21 -10.62 3.66 7.60
CA PRO A 21 -9.31 3.15 7.25
C PRO A 21 -8.34 3.52 8.37
N ALA A 22 -7.66 2.52 8.92
CA ALA A 22 -6.74 2.76 10.02
C ALA A 22 -5.67 3.76 9.54
N SER A 23 -5.51 4.86 10.27
CA SER A 23 -4.42 5.78 10.04
C SER A 23 -3.09 5.08 10.33
N LEU A 24 -2.03 5.52 9.65
CA LEU A 24 -0.66 5.10 9.99
C LEU A 24 -0.40 5.37 11.49
N PRO A 25 0.26 4.44 12.21
CA PRO A 25 0.78 4.73 13.54
C PRO A 25 1.69 5.96 13.52
N ASP A 26 1.67 6.78 14.58
CA ASP A 26 2.33 8.11 14.60
C ASP A 26 3.80 8.08 14.13
N GLU A 27 4.62 7.17 14.66
CA GLU A 27 6.02 7.04 14.27
C GLU A 27 6.18 6.62 12.80
N LEU A 28 5.29 5.76 12.30
CA LEU A 28 5.30 5.35 10.89
C LEU A 28 4.83 6.48 9.97
N ALA A 29 3.86 7.29 10.42
CA ALA A 29 3.40 8.48 9.70
C ALA A 29 4.51 9.53 9.60
N GLU A 30 5.30 9.72 10.67
CA GLU A 30 6.47 10.60 10.67
C GLU A 30 7.55 10.10 9.69
N GLU A 31 7.90 8.82 9.75
CA GLU A 31 8.86 8.20 8.82
C GLU A 31 8.39 8.27 7.36
N ALA A 32 7.12 8.00 7.08
CA ALA A 32 6.54 8.13 5.75
C ALA A 32 6.51 9.59 5.27
N GLY A 33 6.25 10.54 6.18
CA GLY A 33 6.29 11.98 5.90
C GLY A 33 7.70 12.46 5.54
N MET A 34 8.70 12.07 6.33
CA MET A 34 10.12 12.35 6.03
C MET A 34 10.53 11.77 4.67
N LEU A 35 10.15 10.52 4.40
CA LEU A 35 10.42 9.88 3.10
C LEU A 35 9.72 10.63 1.95
N GLY A 36 8.46 11.01 2.12
CA GLY A 36 7.74 11.85 1.16
C GLY A 36 8.45 13.18 0.87
N GLY A 37 9.01 13.81 1.90
CA GLY A 37 9.82 15.02 1.76
C GLY A 37 11.11 14.80 0.94
N ILE A 38 11.79 13.66 1.13
CA ILE A 38 13.00 13.31 0.37
C ILE A 38 12.69 13.03 -1.11
N LEU A 39 11.54 12.41 -1.39
CA LEU A 39 11.13 12.04 -2.75
C LEU A 39 10.52 13.20 -3.54
N SER A 40 10.08 14.25 -2.84
CA SER A 40 9.43 15.41 -3.45
C SER A 40 10.42 16.22 -4.32
N ASP A 41 9.89 16.84 -5.37
CA ASP A 41 10.60 17.85 -6.18
C ASP A 41 10.54 19.26 -5.56
N GLY A 42 10.16 19.35 -4.28
CA GLY A 42 9.89 20.60 -3.56
C GLY A 42 8.52 21.21 -3.86
N ARG A 43 7.71 20.57 -4.70
CA ARG A 43 6.31 20.95 -5.01
C ARG A 43 5.34 19.84 -4.70
N ALA A 44 5.77 18.58 -4.88
CA ALA A 44 4.96 17.43 -4.58
C ALA A 44 4.64 17.35 -3.06
N VAL A 45 3.40 17.00 -2.76
CA VAL A 45 2.84 16.90 -1.41
C VAL A 45 2.51 15.44 -1.12
N PHE A 46 2.95 14.97 0.04
CA PHE A 46 2.54 13.68 0.58
C PHE A 46 1.23 13.85 1.39
N TYR A 47 0.28 12.96 1.12
CA TYR A 47 -1.04 12.93 1.76
C TYR A 47 -1.15 11.69 2.66
N PRO A 48 -0.76 11.77 3.95
CA PRO A 48 -0.71 10.60 4.84
C PRO A 48 -2.07 9.91 5.01
N GLU A 49 -3.17 10.65 4.94
CA GLU A 49 -4.55 10.15 4.99
C GLU A 49 -4.93 9.31 3.77
N SER A 50 -4.19 9.44 2.66
CA SER A 50 -4.38 8.64 1.44
C SER A 50 -3.48 7.41 1.40
N ALA A 51 -2.55 7.28 2.35
CA ALA A 51 -1.66 6.15 2.41
C ALA A 51 -2.37 4.93 2.99
N SER A 52 -2.11 3.76 2.42
CA SER A 52 -2.51 2.48 3.02
C SER A 52 -1.30 1.78 3.61
N TYR A 53 -1.49 1.12 4.75
CA TYR A 53 -0.44 0.31 5.37
C TYR A 53 -0.93 -1.12 5.61
N LEU A 54 0.00 -2.06 5.51
CA LEU A 54 -0.24 -3.48 5.68
C LEU A 54 0.84 -4.07 6.59
N PRO A 55 0.50 -4.61 7.78
CA PRO A 55 1.42 -5.40 8.58
C PRO A 55 1.88 -6.66 7.82
N LEU A 56 3.17 -6.97 7.91
CA LEU A 56 3.82 -8.07 7.22
C LEU A 56 4.39 -9.06 8.22
N SER A 57 3.88 -10.28 8.18
CA SER A 57 4.30 -11.37 9.08
C SER A 57 5.43 -12.21 8.50
N SER A 58 5.60 -12.20 7.17
CA SER A 58 6.60 -13.00 6.45
C SER A 58 7.91 -12.26 6.16
N LEU A 59 7.98 -10.97 6.47
CA LEU A 59 9.17 -10.13 6.27
C LEU A 59 10.13 -10.30 7.44
N SER A 60 11.26 -10.97 7.23
CA SER A 60 12.26 -11.24 8.27
C SER A 60 13.68 -11.01 7.77
N GLY A 61 14.58 -10.61 8.67
CA GLY A 61 16.00 -10.45 8.38
C GLY A 61 16.82 -10.06 9.60
N PRO A 62 18.06 -9.57 9.44
CA PRO A 62 18.89 -9.19 10.57
C PRO A 62 18.28 -8.04 11.38
N GLY A 63 17.86 -8.36 12.62
CA GLY A 63 17.30 -7.42 13.59
C GLY A 63 15.82 -7.09 13.41
N TYR A 64 15.06 -7.91 12.67
CA TYR A 64 13.60 -7.80 12.55
C TYR A 64 12.96 -9.14 12.19
N SER A 65 11.79 -9.40 12.76
CA SER A 65 10.99 -10.60 12.52
C SER A 65 9.67 -10.34 11.78
N ASN A 66 9.34 -9.07 11.58
CA ASN A 66 8.15 -8.60 10.87
C ASN A 66 8.40 -7.19 10.31
N GLY A 67 7.39 -6.65 9.63
CA GLY A 67 7.45 -5.28 9.14
C GLY A 67 6.11 -4.74 8.68
N VAL A 68 6.16 -3.69 7.87
CA VAL A 68 4.99 -3.04 7.29
C VAL A 68 5.27 -2.63 5.86
N ALA A 69 4.29 -2.80 4.97
CA ALA A 69 4.26 -2.15 3.67
C ALA A 69 3.43 -0.87 3.78
N VAL A 70 3.90 0.22 3.18
CA VAL A 70 3.17 1.48 3.06
C VAL A 70 3.07 1.85 1.59
N LEU A 71 1.85 1.89 1.06
CA LEU A 71 1.55 2.44 -0.26
C LEU A 71 1.21 3.92 -0.07
N MET A 72 2.09 4.78 -0.55
CA MET A 72 1.99 6.23 -0.42
C MET A 72 1.77 6.89 -1.78
N THR A 73 1.02 7.98 -1.79
CA THR A 73 0.80 8.81 -2.97
C THR A 73 1.40 10.20 -2.74
N LEU A 74 2.24 10.64 -3.68
CA LEU A 74 2.71 12.01 -3.77
C LEU A 74 1.99 12.68 -4.94
N GLY A 75 1.21 13.74 -4.66
CA GLY A 75 0.55 14.55 -5.68
C GLY A 75 1.30 15.85 -5.92
N GLY A 76 1.01 16.56 -7.02
CA GLY A 76 1.55 17.91 -7.20
C GLY A 76 2.92 17.98 -7.87
N TRP A 77 3.39 16.92 -8.55
CA TRP A 77 4.70 16.91 -9.17
C TRP A 77 4.83 18.01 -10.23
N GLY A 78 5.91 18.79 -10.19
CA GLY A 78 6.07 19.97 -11.03
C GLY A 78 5.05 21.09 -10.76
N GLY A 79 4.29 21.01 -9.66
CA GLY A 79 3.13 21.87 -9.38
C GLY A 79 1.88 21.52 -10.19
N GLY A 80 1.88 20.38 -10.90
CA GLY A 80 0.78 19.93 -11.75
C GLY A 80 -0.21 19.00 -11.04
N ALA A 81 -1.27 18.60 -11.74
CA ALA A 81 -2.28 17.67 -11.23
C ALA A 81 -1.88 16.18 -11.40
N THR A 82 -0.58 15.88 -11.37
CA THR A 82 -0.03 14.51 -11.47
C THR A 82 0.13 13.92 -10.08
N ASN A 83 0.18 12.59 -10.01
CA ASN A 83 0.51 11.87 -8.80
C ASN A 83 1.39 10.65 -9.11
N ASN A 84 2.24 10.29 -8.16
CA ASN A 84 3.11 9.13 -8.18
C ASN A 84 2.82 8.28 -6.95
N GLN A 85 2.75 6.97 -7.13
CA GLN A 85 2.56 6.00 -6.05
C GLN A 85 3.85 5.26 -5.77
N TYR A 86 4.24 5.23 -4.50
CA TYR A 86 5.41 4.52 -4.02
C TYR A 86 4.98 3.43 -3.04
N LEU A 87 5.65 2.28 -3.11
CA LEU A 87 5.56 1.22 -2.13
C LEU A 87 6.86 1.22 -1.31
N ALA A 88 6.74 1.50 -0.02
CA ALA A 88 7.84 1.45 0.93
C ALA A 88 7.68 0.23 1.85
N LEU A 89 8.78 -0.49 2.09
CA LEU A 89 8.88 -1.52 3.11
C LEU A 89 9.66 -0.99 4.30
N TYR A 90 9.08 -1.13 5.48
CA TYR A 90 9.75 -0.88 6.74
C TYR A 90 9.86 -2.18 7.54
N ALA A 91 11.03 -2.46 8.08
CA ALA A 91 11.20 -3.43 9.16
C ALA A 91 10.67 -2.82 10.46
N ILE A 92 10.10 -3.65 11.32
CA ILE A 92 9.93 -3.32 12.74
C ILE A 92 11.15 -3.90 13.46
N ASN A 93 11.98 -3.04 14.06
CA ASN A 93 13.20 -3.47 14.72
C ASN A 93 12.89 -4.32 15.96
N ASP A 94 13.53 -5.47 16.08
CA ASP A 94 13.45 -6.30 17.27
C ASP A 94 14.25 -5.65 18.42
N SER A 95 13.84 -5.92 19.66
CA SER A 95 14.65 -5.61 20.84
C SER A 95 15.85 -6.55 20.94
N ILE A 96 17.02 -6.02 21.31
CA ILE A 96 18.25 -6.81 21.47
C ILE A 96 18.62 -6.88 22.95
N ALA A 97 18.68 -8.09 23.51
CA ALA A 97 19.01 -8.31 24.91
C ALA A 97 18.19 -7.45 25.91
N GLY A 98 16.91 -7.25 25.61
CA GLY A 98 16.01 -6.44 26.43
C GLY A 98 16.12 -4.92 26.22
N MET A 99 17.03 -4.46 25.35
CA MET A 99 17.11 -3.06 24.96
C MET A 99 16.16 -2.77 23.80
N SER A 100 15.25 -1.81 24.01
CA SER A 100 14.36 -1.30 22.97
C SER A 100 15.17 -0.62 21.85
N PRO A 101 14.72 -0.71 20.60
CA PRO A 101 15.37 -0.02 19.49
C PRO A 101 15.23 1.50 19.62
N VAL A 102 16.16 2.24 19.03
CA VAL A 102 16.09 3.72 18.96
C VAL A 102 14.92 4.18 18.08
N LYS A 103 14.62 3.42 17.02
CA LYS A 103 13.46 3.61 16.15
C LYS A 103 12.74 2.29 15.98
N THR A 104 11.42 2.29 16.09
CA THR A 104 10.58 1.11 15.87
C THR A 104 10.62 0.73 14.39
N TYR A 105 10.44 1.69 13.49
CA TYR A 105 10.38 1.45 12.06
C TYR A 105 11.71 1.82 11.37
N ARG A 106 12.18 0.93 10.49
CA ARG A 106 13.39 1.16 9.67
C ARG A 106 13.07 0.91 8.20
N LEU A 107 13.23 1.92 7.36
CA LEU A 107 13.07 1.78 5.91
C LEU A 107 14.06 0.74 5.37
N LEU A 108 13.55 -0.29 4.68
CA LEU A 108 14.35 -1.30 4.00
C LEU A 108 14.47 -1.00 2.51
N SER A 109 13.35 -0.69 1.87
CA SER A 109 13.30 -0.42 0.43
C SER A 109 12.12 0.45 0.06
N ILE A 110 12.25 1.13 -1.07
CA ILE A 110 11.18 1.89 -1.70
C ILE A 110 11.19 1.65 -3.20
N ARG A 111 10.00 1.63 -3.81
CA ARG A 111 9.84 1.54 -5.26
C ARG A 111 8.70 2.44 -5.74
N LEU A 112 8.93 3.18 -6.82
CA LEU A 112 7.85 3.78 -7.60
C LEU A 112 7.06 2.64 -8.26
N VAL A 113 5.78 2.51 -7.91
CA VAL A 113 4.93 1.41 -8.39
C VAL A 113 3.86 1.89 -9.36
N GLY A 114 3.40 3.13 -9.24
CA GLY A 114 2.36 3.66 -10.13
C GLY A 114 2.39 5.17 -10.23
N GLY A 115 1.44 5.70 -10.97
CA GLY A 115 1.31 7.12 -11.23
C GLY A 115 0.25 7.40 -12.28
N LYS A 116 -0.19 8.66 -12.32
CA LYS A 116 -1.20 9.13 -13.27
C LYS A 116 -0.78 8.83 -14.72
N GLY A 117 -1.64 8.15 -15.47
CA GLY A 117 -1.39 7.78 -16.87
C GLY A 117 -0.58 6.49 -17.07
N ASP A 118 -0.17 5.80 -16.01
CA ASP A 118 0.44 4.44 -16.10
C ASP A 118 -0.45 3.41 -15.41
N ARG A 119 -0.51 3.48 -14.07
CA ARG A 119 -1.31 2.57 -13.24
C ARG A 119 -1.60 3.17 -11.87
N LEU A 120 -2.70 2.73 -11.27
CA LEU A 120 -3.18 3.12 -9.96
C LEU A 120 -3.45 1.87 -9.12
N PHE A 121 -2.76 1.74 -7.99
CA PHE A 121 -2.99 0.67 -7.01
C PHE A 121 -3.87 1.14 -5.87
N THR A 122 -4.80 0.27 -5.48
CA THR A 122 -5.78 0.51 -4.41
C THR A 122 -5.70 -0.55 -3.30
N GLY A 123 -5.00 -1.66 -3.55
CA GLY A 123 -4.83 -2.74 -2.58
C GLY A 123 -3.41 -3.27 -2.54
N VAL A 124 -3.00 -3.69 -1.35
CA VAL A 124 -1.77 -4.43 -1.09
C VAL A 124 -2.15 -5.63 -0.24
N ARG A 125 -1.66 -6.82 -0.61
CA ARG A 125 -1.80 -8.04 0.21
C ARG A 125 -0.47 -8.75 0.33
N GLU A 126 -0.25 -9.37 1.48
CA GLU A 126 0.91 -10.20 1.73
C GLU A 126 0.74 -11.57 1.05
N THR A 127 1.84 -12.07 0.51
CA THR A 127 2.03 -13.47 0.16
C THR A 127 3.14 -14.01 1.05
N GLY A 128 3.27 -15.33 1.22
CA GLY A 128 4.31 -15.90 2.09
C GLY A 128 5.77 -15.57 1.71
N LYS A 129 6.02 -14.89 0.57
CA LYS A 129 7.38 -14.49 0.12
C LYS A 129 7.44 -13.05 -0.43
N GLY A 130 6.40 -12.24 -0.25
CA GLY A 130 6.32 -10.95 -0.94
C GLY A 130 4.95 -10.31 -0.88
N LEU A 131 4.63 -9.47 -1.87
CA LEU A 131 3.40 -8.70 -1.93
C LEU A 131 2.71 -8.85 -3.28
N VAL A 132 1.38 -8.75 -3.29
CA VAL A 132 0.62 -8.48 -4.51
C VAL A 132 -0.07 -7.14 -4.36
N LEU A 133 0.13 -6.29 -5.36
CA LEU A 133 -0.55 -5.02 -5.52
C LEU A 133 -1.69 -5.21 -6.51
N SER A 134 -2.90 -4.82 -6.12
CA SER A 134 -4.09 -4.85 -6.96
C SER A 134 -4.55 -3.44 -7.29
N GLY A 135 -4.96 -3.22 -8.54
CA GLY A 135 -5.32 -1.91 -9.02
C GLY A 135 -5.78 -1.92 -10.47
N PHE A 136 -5.50 -0.83 -11.17
CA PHE A 136 -5.93 -0.61 -12.54
C PHE A 136 -4.82 0.05 -13.37
N SER A 137 -4.68 -0.33 -14.63
CA SER A 137 -3.86 0.35 -15.64
C SER A 137 -4.72 1.27 -16.52
N TYR A 138 -4.09 2.28 -17.12
CA TYR A 138 -4.73 3.15 -18.10
C TYR A 138 -4.67 2.49 -19.48
N ALA A 139 -5.83 2.29 -20.11
CA ALA A 139 -5.92 1.99 -21.54
C ALA A 139 -5.62 3.24 -22.38
N ALA A 140 -5.42 3.07 -23.70
CA ALA A 140 -5.07 4.18 -24.60
C ALA A 140 -6.16 5.26 -24.66
N GLU A 141 -7.42 4.85 -24.52
CA GLU A 141 -8.61 5.69 -24.53
C GLU A 141 -9.06 6.17 -23.15
N ASP A 142 -8.41 5.73 -22.06
CA ASP A 142 -8.83 6.08 -20.70
C ASP A 142 -8.56 7.57 -20.40
N PRO A 143 -9.55 8.31 -19.87
CA PRO A 143 -9.30 9.60 -19.28
C PRO A 143 -8.28 9.48 -18.13
N LEU A 144 -7.36 10.44 -18.01
CA LEU A 144 -6.33 10.45 -16.96
C LEU A 144 -6.84 10.51 -15.51
N CYS A 145 -8.16 10.58 -15.30
CA CYS A 145 -8.78 10.47 -13.98
C CYS A 145 -9.04 9.03 -13.54
N CYS A 146 -9.17 8.11 -14.49
CA CYS A 146 -10.04 6.96 -14.32
C CYS A 146 -9.51 5.74 -15.11
N PRO A 147 -8.46 5.06 -14.62
CA PRO A 147 -7.98 3.82 -15.23
C PRO A 147 -9.03 2.72 -15.09
N ALA A 148 -9.26 1.94 -16.15
CA ALA A 148 -10.35 0.95 -16.18
C ALA A 148 -9.87 -0.51 -16.18
N GLU A 149 -8.66 -0.79 -16.68
CA GLU A 149 -8.20 -2.17 -16.87
C GLU A 149 -7.64 -2.76 -15.56
N PRO A 150 -8.24 -3.83 -14.99
CA PRO A 150 -7.73 -4.43 -13.75
C PRO A 150 -6.31 -4.97 -13.91
N LEU A 151 -5.47 -4.76 -12.89
CA LEU A 151 -4.08 -5.16 -12.87
C LEU A 151 -3.69 -5.74 -11.50
N GLU A 152 -2.92 -6.83 -11.52
CA GLU A 152 -2.15 -7.28 -10.38
C GLU A 152 -0.64 -7.27 -10.69
N VAL A 153 0.16 -6.77 -9.75
CA VAL A 153 1.62 -6.84 -9.82
C VAL A 153 2.16 -7.53 -8.58
N THR A 154 2.99 -8.55 -8.79
CA THR A 154 3.61 -9.31 -7.70
C THR A 154 5.04 -8.84 -7.47
N PHE A 155 5.39 -8.69 -6.19
CA PHE A 155 6.75 -8.45 -5.71
C PHE A 155 7.18 -9.56 -4.78
N THR A 156 8.47 -9.86 -4.76
CA THR A 156 9.12 -10.76 -3.80
C THR A 156 10.05 -9.98 -2.89
N PHE A 157 10.18 -10.43 -1.65
CA PHE A 157 11.18 -9.90 -0.72
C PHE A 157 12.57 -10.45 -1.07
N GLY A 158 13.53 -9.55 -1.27
CA GLY A 158 14.94 -9.88 -1.41
C GLY A 158 15.57 -10.25 -0.06
N ALA A 159 16.84 -10.67 -0.11
CA ALA A 159 17.56 -11.17 1.06
C ALA A 159 17.73 -10.13 2.19
N ARG A 160 17.61 -8.83 1.90
CA ARG A 160 17.69 -7.75 2.89
C ARG A 160 16.41 -6.92 2.96
N GLY A 161 15.30 -7.44 2.44
CA GLY A 161 14.02 -6.72 2.39
C GLY A 161 13.89 -5.79 1.18
N GLU A 162 14.66 -6.03 0.11
CA GLU A 162 14.47 -5.34 -1.15
C GLU A 162 13.15 -5.76 -1.82
N LEU A 163 12.39 -4.81 -2.37
CA LEU A 163 11.25 -5.12 -3.24
C LEU A 163 11.72 -5.42 -4.67
N VAL A 164 11.63 -6.68 -5.07
CA VAL A 164 11.95 -7.15 -6.42
C VAL A 164 10.66 -7.54 -7.14
N PRO A 165 10.40 -7.06 -8.37
CA PRO A 165 9.29 -7.56 -9.16
C PRO A 165 9.43 -9.06 -9.33
N ALA A 166 8.36 -9.82 -9.08
CA ALA A 166 8.34 -11.20 -9.50
C ALA A 166 8.52 -11.22 -11.02
N ALA A 167 9.28 -12.19 -11.54
CA ALA A 167 9.33 -12.41 -12.98
C ALA A 167 7.89 -12.54 -13.48
N SER A 168 7.48 -11.69 -14.43
CA SER A 168 6.11 -11.73 -14.96
C SER A 168 5.79 -13.17 -15.37
N PRO A 169 4.57 -13.68 -15.10
CA PRO A 169 4.12 -14.83 -15.87
C PRO A 169 4.28 -14.43 -17.33
N THR A 170 4.96 -15.27 -18.10
CA THR A 170 5.10 -15.09 -19.54
C THR A 170 3.68 -14.99 -20.07
N LEU A 171 3.25 -13.78 -20.43
CA LEU A 171 2.03 -13.60 -21.19
C LEU A 171 2.21 -14.47 -22.42
N GLY A 172 1.47 -15.58 -22.47
CA GLY A 172 1.39 -16.41 -23.65
C GLY A 172 0.96 -15.49 -24.78
N LYS A 173 1.90 -15.11 -25.63
CA LYS A 173 1.59 -14.54 -26.93
C LYS A 173 0.88 -15.64 -27.70
N GLU A 174 -0.42 -15.77 -27.53
CA GLU A 174 -1.25 -16.35 -28.57
C GLU A 174 -1.38 -15.29 -29.66
N SER A 175 -0.37 -15.28 -30.53
CA SER A 175 -0.40 -14.63 -31.83
C SER A 175 -1.53 -15.26 -32.64
N ALA A 176 -2.75 -14.75 -32.51
CA ALA A 176 -3.78 -14.99 -33.50
C ALA A 176 -3.36 -14.31 -34.81
N ARG A 177 -3.05 -15.16 -35.80
CA ARG A 177 -2.93 -14.80 -37.22
C ARG A 177 -4.29 -14.42 -37.78
#